data_AF-A0A7M1KSM5-F1
#
_entry.id   AF-A0A7M1KSM5-F1
#
_cell.length_a   1.000
_cell.length_b   1.000
_cell.length_c   1.000
_cell.angle_alpha   90.00
_cell.angle_beta   90.00
_cell.angle_gamma   90.00
#
_symmetry.space_group_name_H-M   'P 1'
#
loop_
_entity.id
_entity.type
_entity.pdbx_description
1 polymer ?
#
loop_
_entity_poly.entity_id
_entity_poly.type
_entity_poly.pdbx_seq_one_letter_code
_entity_poly.pdbx_strand_id
1 'polypeptide(L)'
;MEKMDLAGLWASLAASIPAIIGGILLILVAWIVAVLVKKAVSKGLRAVGLPGRFVKWNVAETEDQAETTIDTIAQILYYIVWVLFLPGIFDTFGLASIATPIRDMTANALGFLPSVVGAIIIMIVAVVVARLVKQLVYSLVKTVNIDKYVAKFTGNKTADGQTADTIANVLSYVAYIVVFIPIAVVALETLGISSIATPIIGVLNSVAAAIPNILVAVILLGVGFAIAKVIGELVQNLLAGTGLNNLFNRETGATTKNINVSEIIGQVVAVVIGLFFTVEALNVLNLAILNTVGAAIIAYLPNVLIALIILGLGIFGGRFVGDLVNKATQSKWVGAIIKGVFVVFSVFMALDQLNFANNIVNMAFLFIIGGLSVAFALSFGLGGRDFAKKQLEKLDKKIEEESGQNNNNNQF
;
A
#
# COMPACT_ATOMS: atom_id res chain seq x y z
N MET A 1 21.97 -41.87 65.88
CA MET A 1 21.85 -40.48 66.35
C MET A 1 23.25 -39.97 66.59
N GLU A 2 23.81 -39.31 65.59
CA GLU A 2 25.10 -38.64 65.67
C GLU A 2 24.95 -37.51 66.70
N LYS A 3 25.76 -37.53 67.77
CA LYS A 3 25.76 -36.45 68.76
C LYS A 3 26.16 -35.19 68.00
N MET A 4 25.20 -34.29 67.76
CA MET A 4 25.48 -32.96 67.21
C MET A 4 26.63 -32.38 68.03
N ASP A 5 27.76 -32.16 67.37
CA ASP A 5 28.95 -31.60 67.99
C ASP A 5 28.67 -30.14 68.35
N LEU A 6 28.22 -29.94 69.59
CA LEU A 6 27.89 -28.64 70.16
C LEU A 6 29.09 -27.69 70.14
N ALA A 7 30.33 -28.22 70.15
CA ALA A 7 31.54 -27.40 70.06
C ALA A 7 31.74 -26.85 68.64
N GLY A 8 31.45 -27.65 67.60
CA GLY A 8 31.49 -27.21 66.20
C GLY A 8 30.42 -26.16 65.87
N LEU A 9 29.23 -26.27 66.45
CA LEU A 9 28.17 -25.26 66.33
C LEU A 9 28.53 -23.96 67.07
N TRP A 10 29.20 -24.04 68.21
CA TRP A 10 29.67 -22.85 68.93
C TRP A 10 30.78 -22.12 68.18
N ALA A 11 31.71 -22.86 67.57
CA ALA A 11 32.78 -22.30 66.76
C ALA A 11 32.26 -21.59 65.49
N SER A 12 31.26 -22.16 64.80
CA SER A 12 30.63 -21.52 63.63
C SER A 12 29.80 -20.29 64.01
N LEU A 13 29.12 -20.33 65.16
CA LEU A 13 28.41 -19.19 65.72
C LEU A 13 29.38 -18.05 66.06
N ALA A 14 30.46 -18.35 66.77
CA ALA A 14 31.49 -17.39 67.15
C ALA A 14 32.19 -16.77 65.93
N ALA A 15 32.45 -17.58 64.89
CA ALA A 15 33.00 -17.10 63.62
C ALA A 15 32.03 -16.20 62.83
N SER A 16 30.73 -16.32 63.07
CA SER A 16 29.68 -15.50 62.42
C SER A 16 29.43 -14.16 63.13
N ILE A 17 29.88 -13.99 64.38
CA ILE A 17 29.68 -12.74 65.16
C ILE A 17 30.21 -11.50 64.42
N PRO A 18 31.44 -11.48 63.86
CA PRO A 18 31.94 -10.31 63.14
C PRO A 18 31.09 -9.97 61.90
N ALA A 19 30.64 -10.99 61.17
CA ALA A 19 29.75 -10.86 60.01
C ALA A 19 28.40 -10.25 60.39
N ILE A 20 27.80 -10.72 61.49
CA ILE A 20 26.53 -10.20 62.00
C ILE A 20 26.65 -8.74 62.45
N ILE A 21 27.72 -8.40 63.17
CA ILE A 21 27.97 -7.01 63.59
C ILE A 21 28.19 -6.11 62.37
N GLY A 22 28.96 -6.58 61.39
CA GLY A 22 29.16 -5.88 60.12
C GLY A 22 27.86 -5.62 59.37
N GLY A 23 26.99 -6.63 59.27
CA GLY A 23 25.68 -6.50 58.64
C GLY A 23 24.74 -5.53 59.37
N ILE A 24 24.67 -5.59 60.70
CA ILE A 24 23.87 -4.65 61.51
C ILE A 24 24.37 -3.21 61.33
N LEU A 25 25.69 -2.99 61.34
CA LEU A 25 26.27 -1.68 61.12
C LEU A 25 25.91 -1.16 59.72
N LEU A 26 26.00 -2.02 58.70
CA LEU A 26 25.66 -1.65 57.32
C LEU A 26 24.17 -1.31 57.18
N ILE A 27 23.27 -2.05 57.85
CA ILE A 27 21.83 -1.73 57.93
C ILE A 27 21.60 -0.35 58.55
N LEU A 28 22.31 -0.02 59.64
CA LEU A 28 22.21 1.30 60.28
C LEU A 28 22.69 2.41 59.34
N VAL A 29 23.81 2.20 58.64
CA VAL A 29 24.32 3.15 57.64
C VAL A 29 23.30 3.33 56.50
N ALA A 30 22.75 2.24 55.98
CA ALA A 30 21.75 2.28 54.91
C ALA A 30 20.51 3.10 55.32
N TRP A 31 20.02 2.90 56.55
CA TRP A 31 18.89 3.68 57.08
C TRP A 31 19.19 5.18 57.13
N ILE A 32 20.36 5.57 57.67
CA ILE A 32 20.76 6.97 57.76
C ILE A 32 20.86 7.61 56.37
N VAL A 33 21.54 6.93 55.43
CA VAL A 33 21.70 7.43 54.07
C VAL A 33 20.35 7.54 53.36
N ALA A 34 19.46 6.57 53.52
CA ALA A 34 18.13 6.59 52.91
C ALA A 34 17.28 7.77 53.41
N VAL A 35 17.28 8.03 54.73
CA VAL A 35 16.57 9.19 55.31
C VAL A 35 17.15 10.50 54.79
N LEU A 36 18.48 10.60 54.68
CA LEU A 36 19.16 11.77 54.15
C LEU A 36 18.79 12.02 52.69
N VAL A 37 18.81 10.99 51.85
CA VAL A 37 18.41 11.06 50.44
C VAL A 37 16.95 11.47 50.29
N LYS A 38 16.03 10.87 51.04
CA LYS A 38 14.60 11.25 51.02
C LYS A 38 14.41 12.74 51.26
N LYS A 39 15.08 13.28 52.30
CA LYS A 39 14.98 14.68 52.70
C LYS A 39 15.65 15.61 51.68
N ALA A 40 16.81 15.21 51.14
CA ALA A 40 17.52 15.98 50.14
C ALA A 40 16.71 16.08 48.83
N VAL A 41 16.14 14.97 48.38
CA VAL A 41 15.31 14.92 47.17
C VAL A 41 14.04 15.72 47.33
N SER A 42 13.25 15.51 48.40
CA SER A 42 11.99 16.24 48.58
C SER A 42 12.23 17.75 48.64
N LYS A 43 13.26 18.18 49.37
CA LYS A 43 13.64 19.60 49.45
C LYS A 43 14.17 20.13 48.11
N GLY A 44 14.97 19.34 47.38
CA GLY A 44 15.51 19.71 46.07
C GLY A 44 14.43 19.87 45.01
N LEU A 45 13.50 18.92 44.90
CA LEU A 45 12.39 18.97 43.95
C LEU A 45 11.47 20.17 44.23
N ARG A 46 11.18 20.44 45.51
CA ARG A 46 10.44 21.63 45.95
C ARG A 46 11.19 22.93 45.62
N ALA A 47 12.49 22.99 45.87
CA ALA A 47 13.31 24.17 45.58
C ALA A 47 13.36 24.55 44.09
N VAL A 48 13.21 23.56 43.19
CA VAL A 48 13.16 23.77 41.73
C VAL A 48 11.77 24.21 41.25
N GLY A 49 10.76 24.24 42.13
CA GLY A 49 9.40 24.62 41.77
C GLY A 49 8.69 23.57 40.90
N LEU A 50 9.03 22.29 41.09
CA LEU A 50 8.36 21.19 40.39
C LEU A 50 6.86 21.03 40.71
N PRO A 51 6.32 21.36 41.91
CA PRO A 51 4.89 21.23 42.19
C PRO A 51 4.02 21.96 41.14
N GLY A 52 4.32 23.24 40.89
CA GLY A 52 3.59 24.04 39.90
C GLY A 52 3.80 23.57 38.46
N ARG A 53 4.95 22.96 38.14
CA ARG A 53 5.19 22.37 36.80
C ARG A 53 4.40 21.09 36.58
N PHE A 54 4.21 20.26 37.61
CA PHE A 54 3.41 19.04 37.51
C PHE A 54 1.94 19.33 37.22
N VAL A 55 1.37 20.40 37.80
CA VAL A 55 0.02 20.87 37.46
C VAL A 55 -0.03 21.31 35.99
N LYS A 56 0.97 22.09 35.54
CA LYS A 56 1.05 22.56 34.14
C LYS A 56 1.23 21.42 33.12
N TRP A 57 1.89 20.34 33.50
CA TRP A 57 2.11 19.16 32.66
C TRP A 57 1.02 18.10 32.80
N ASN A 58 -0.06 18.39 33.54
CA ASN A 58 -1.19 17.49 33.74
C ASN A 58 -0.81 16.17 34.42
N VAL A 59 0.27 16.19 35.23
CA VAL A 59 0.75 15.07 36.05
C VAL A 59 0.00 15.01 37.38
N ALA A 60 -0.48 16.16 37.86
CA ALA A 60 -1.33 16.30 39.03
C ALA A 60 -2.42 17.34 38.73
N GLU A 61 -3.63 17.14 39.24
CA GLU A 61 -4.74 18.09 39.02
C GLU A 61 -4.64 19.30 39.95
N THR A 62 -4.02 19.13 41.12
CA THR A 62 -3.86 20.17 42.14
C THR A 62 -2.42 20.24 42.65
N GLU A 63 -2.05 21.39 43.21
CA GLU A 63 -0.72 21.61 43.79
C GLU A 63 -0.46 20.69 44.99
N ASP A 64 -1.50 20.37 45.78
CA ASP A 64 -1.43 19.41 46.89
C ASP A 64 -1.17 17.96 46.41
N GLN A 65 -1.76 17.56 45.28
CA GLN A 65 -1.46 16.26 44.65
C GLN A 65 -0.02 16.23 44.11
N ALA A 66 0.48 17.36 43.59
CA ALA A 66 1.86 17.46 43.13
C ALA A 66 2.87 17.32 44.29
N GLU A 67 2.57 17.93 45.44
CA GLU A 67 3.33 17.78 46.69
C GLU A 67 3.35 16.33 47.18
N THR A 68 2.18 15.67 47.19
CA THR A 68 2.06 14.25 47.55
C THR A 68 2.86 13.35 46.60
N THR A 69 2.90 13.71 45.31
CA THR A 69 3.67 13.00 44.29
C THR A 69 5.17 13.14 44.53
N ILE A 70 5.64 14.33 44.91
CA ILE A 70 7.05 14.57 45.29
C ILE A 70 7.43 13.74 46.52
N ASP A 71 6.57 13.71 47.54
CA ASP A 71 6.82 12.89 48.73
C ASP A 71 6.83 11.39 48.40
N THR A 72 5.98 10.95 47.45
CA THR A 72 5.97 9.58 46.92
C THR A 72 7.27 9.24 46.18
N ILE A 73 7.75 10.14 45.30
CA ILE A 73 9.03 9.97 44.60
C ILE A 73 10.20 9.89 45.60
N ALA A 74 10.21 10.77 46.60
CA ALA A 74 11.22 10.75 47.65
C ALA A 74 11.16 9.46 48.48
N GLN A 75 9.95 8.93 48.75
CA GLN A 75 9.75 7.64 49.41
C GLN A 75 10.22 6.46 48.55
N ILE A 76 9.99 6.49 47.24
CA ILE A 76 10.51 5.47 46.31
C ILE A 76 12.05 5.49 46.34
N LEU A 77 12.66 6.68 46.29
CA LEU A 77 14.12 6.81 46.36
C LEU A 77 14.69 6.35 47.70
N TYR A 78 13.98 6.55 48.81
CA TYR A 78 14.32 5.95 50.10
C TYR A 78 14.43 4.43 50.01
N TYR A 79 13.45 3.75 49.39
CA TYR A 79 13.50 2.30 49.22
C TYR A 79 14.55 1.85 48.20
N ILE A 80 14.80 2.63 47.13
CA ILE A 80 15.89 2.35 46.19
C ILE A 80 17.22 2.34 46.93
N VAL A 81 17.49 3.32 47.80
CA VAL A 81 18.71 3.34 48.61
C VAL A 81 18.84 2.05 49.42
N TRP A 82 17.77 1.56 50.06
CA TRP A 82 17.79 0.27 50.74
C TRP A 82 18.17 -0.89 49.81
N VAL A 83 17.60 -0.92 48.60
CA VAL A 83 17.95 -1.92 47.57
C VAL A 83 19.42 -1.81 47.17
N LEU A 84 20.00 -0.60 47.10
CA LEU A 84 21.42 -0.41 46.79
C LEU A 84 22.35 -1.00 47.87
N PHE A 85 21.95 -0.92 49.14
CA PHE A 85 22.72 -1.49 50.25
C PHE A 85 22.46 -2.99 50.45
N LEU A 86 21.35 -3.51 49.93
CA LEU A 86 20.92 -4.90 50.13
C LEU A 86 21.94 -5.96 49.69
N PRO A 87 22.61 -5.86 48.52
CA PRO A 87 23.69 -6.78 48.16
C PRO A 87 24.81 -6.81 49.20
N GLY A 88 25.25 -5.64 49.67
CA GLY A 88 26.29 -5.54 50.69
C GLY A 88 25.88 -6.13 52.02
N ILE A 89 24.61 -5.97 52.42
CA ILE A 89 24.04 -6.63 53.60
C ILE A 89 24.13 -8.15 53.43
N PHE A 90 23.67 -8.69 52.30
CA PHE A 90 23.73 -10.13 52.04
C PHE A 90 25.16 -10.68 51.98
N ASP A 91 26.11 -9.93 51.43
CA ASP A 91 27.52 -10.30 51.44
C ASP A 91 28.06 -10.43 52.87
N THR A 92 27.74 -9.48 53.76
CA THR A 92 28.18 -9.55 55.17
C THR A 92 27.65 -10.78 55.89
N PHE A 93 26.49 -11.30 55.49
CA PHE A 93 25.92 -12.54 56.04
C PHE A 93 26.37 -13.82 55.31
N GLY A 94 27.31 -13.73 54.36
CA GLY A 94 27.79 -14.87 53.58
C GLY A 94 26.81 -15.36 52.50
N LEU A 95 25.79 -14.56 52.16
CA LEU A 95 24.75 -14.88 51.18
C LEU A 95 25.12 -14.37 49.77
N ALA A 96 26.38 -14.57 49.37
CA ALA A 96 26.91 -14.03 48.11
C ALA A 96 26.11 -14.49 46.87
N SER A 97 25.60 -15.72 46.86
CA SER A 97 24.77 -16.26 45.77
C SER A 97 23.44 -15.53 45.57
N ILE A 98 22.94 -14.84 46.60
CA ILE A 98 21.74 -14.00 46.54
C ILE A 98 22.13 -12.55 46.24
N ALA A 99 23.28 -12.11 46.74
CA ALA A 99 23.79 -10.76 46.53
C ALA A 99 24.17 -10.49 45.07
N THR A 100 24.75 -11.46 44.35
CA THR A 100 25.28 -11.23 42.99
C THR A 100 24.23 -10.79 41.97
N PRO A 101 23.07 -11.45 41.78
CA PRO A 101 22.09 -10.99 40.80
C PRO A 101 21.50 -9.63 41.17
N ILE A 102 21.28 -9.38 42.47
CA ILE A 102 20.75 -8.09 42.96
C ILE A 102 21.80 -6.98 42.75
N ARG A 103 23.08 -7.28 42.94
CA ARG A 103 24.19 -6.36 42.66
C ARG A 103 24.24 -6.01 41.17
N ASP A 104 24.08 -6.98 40.29
CA ASP A 104 24.09 -6.74 38.84
C ASP A 104 22.88 -5.90 38.41
N MET A 105 21.68 -6.20 38.95
CA MET A 105 20.49 -5.37 38.73
C MET A 105 20.66 -3.95 39.25
N THR A 106 21.30 -3.81 40.42
CA THR A 106 21.63 -2.52 41.04
C THR A 106 22.63 -1.73 40.19
N ALA A 107 23.69 -2.39 39.72
CA ALA A 107 24.71 -1.78 38.86
C ALA A 107 24.12 -1.32 37.52
N ASN A 108 23.27 -2.15 36.91
CA ASN A 108 22.52 -1.78 35.71
C ASN A 108 21.60 -0.58 35.98
N ALA A 109 20.83 -0.59 37.07
CA ALA A 109 19.96 0.53 37.46
C ALA A 109 20.75 1.84 37.67
N LEU A 110 21.91 1.78 38.32
CA LEU A 110 22.81 2.94 38.48
C LEU A 110 23.40 3.39 37.15
N GLY A 111 23.70 2.47 36.23
CA GLY A 111 24.12 2.77 34.86
C GLY A 111 23.07 3.54 34.05
N PHE A 112 21.78 3.39 34.38
CA PHE A 112 20.72 4.19 33.77
C PHE A 112 20.64 5.65 34.30
N LEU A 113 21.21 5.97 35.46
CA LEU A 113 21.12 7.34 36.00
C LEU A 113 21.83 8.37 35.08
N PRO A 114 23.09 8.16 34.67
CA PRO A 114 23.76 9.06 33.73
C PRO A 114 23.02 9.22 32.40
N SER A 115 22.49 8.12 31.84
CA SER A 115 21.77 8.15 30.57
C SER A 115 20.43 8.88 30.67
N VAL A 116 19.71 8.72 31.79
CA VAL A 116 18.47 9.48 32.07
C VAL A 116 18.75 10.97 32.10
N VAL A 117 19.81 11.40 32.80
CA VAL A 117 20.19 12.83 32.84
C VAL A 117 20.56 13.33 31.44
N GLY A 118 21.38 12.59 30.70
CA GLY A 118 21.77 12.94 29.33
C GLY A 118 20.57 13.10 28.40
N ALA A 119 19.63 12.15 28.44
CA ALA A 119 18.42 12.19 27.63
C ALA A 119 17.48 13.34 28.00
N ILE A 120 17.33 13.67 29.30
CA ILE A 120 16.56 14.83 29.74
C ILE A 120 17.15 16.12 29.17
N ILE A 121 18.48 16.26 29.20
CA ILE A 121 19.17 17.42 28.61
C ILE A 121 18.89 17.50 27.11
N ILE A 122 19.05 16.40 26.37
CA ILE A 122 18.79 16.35 24.93
C ILE A 122 17.34 16.68 24.62
N MET A 123 16.38 16.19 25.40
CA MET A 123 14.95 16.50 25.24
C MET A 123 14.63 17.97 25.47
N ILE A 124 15.25 18.61 26.47
CA ILE A 124 15.10 20.04 26.71
C ILE A 124 15.60 20.81 25.48
N VAL A 125 16.78 20.46 24.96
CA VAL A 125 17.33 21.07 23.75
C VAL A 125 16.42 20.83 22.54
N ALA A 126 15.89 19.61 22.37
CA ALA A 126 14.96 19.26 21.29
C ALA A 126 13.74 20.17 21.27
N VAL A 127 13.11 20.37 22.43
CA VAL A 127 11.92 21.25 22.56
C VAL A 127 12.27 22.69 22.21
N VAL A 128 13.42 23.19 22.67
CA VAL A 128 13.85 24.56 22.37
C VAL A 128 14.09 24.75 20.86
N VAL A 129 14.86 23.85 20.25
CA VAL A 129 15.18 23.90 18.81
C VAL A 129 13.92 23.75 17.96
N ALA A 130 13.07 22.77 18.25
CA ALA A 130 11.84 22.54 17.50
C ALA A 130 10.86 23.71 17.61
N ARG A 131 10.74 24.34 18.80
CA ARG A 131 9.93 25.56 18.96
C ARG A 131 10.46 26.72 18.14
N LEU A 132 11.78 26.90 18.09
CA LEU A 132 12.40 27.94 17.28
C LEU A 132 12.06 27.71 15.79
N VAL A 133 12.23 26.49 15.29
CA VAL A 133 11.88 26.16 13.89
C VAL A 133 10.40 26.37 13.61
N LYS A 134 9.51 25.95 14.53
CA LYS A 134 8.06 26.21 14.41
C LYS A 134 7.76 27.70 14.22
N GLN A 135 8.36 28.57 15.02
CA GLN A 135 8.14 30.02 14.96
C GLN A 135 8.66 30.61 13.63
N LEU A 136 9.81 30.13 13.16
CA LEU A 136 10.37 30.54 11.87
C LEU A 136 9.44 30.13 10.72
N VAL A 137 9.02 28.86 10.69
CA VAL A 137 8.12 28.34 9.64
C VAL A 137 6.77 29.06 9.66
N TYR A 138 6.18 29.29 10.83
CA TYR A 138 4.93 30.05 10.94
C TYR A 138 5.06 31.45 10.34
N SER A 139 6.14 32.15 10.68
CA SER A 139 6.41 33.51 10.18
C SER A 139 6.60 33.54 8.67
N LEU A 140 7.31 32.55 8.10
CA LEU A 140 7.54 32.45 6.67
C LEU A 140 6.26 32.11 5.91
N VAL A 141 5.49 31.11 6.35
CA VAL A 141 4.25 30.69 5.69
C VAL A 141 3.23 31.82 5.69
N LYS A 142 3.09 32.54 6.81
CA LYS A 142 2.22 33.72 6.92
C LYS A 142 2.64 34.84 5.97
N THR A 143 3.94 35.05 5.81
CA THR A 143 4.47 36.09 4.89
C THR A 143 4.22 35.74 3.42
N VAL A 144 4.28 34.45 3.06
CA VAL A 144 4.13 33.98 1.66
C VAL A 144 2.67 33.94 1.19
N ASN A 145 1.68 34.14 2.07
CA ASN A 145 0.24 34.14 1.73
C ASN A 145 -0.20 32.88 0.93
N ILE A 146 0.29 31.71 1.34
CA ILE A 146 -0.04 30.41 0.70
C ILE A 146 -1.54 30.13 0.74
N ASP A 147 -2.25 30.67 1.73
CA ASP A 147 -3.70 30.53 1.94
C ASP A 147 -4.51 30.94 0.71
N LYS A 148 -4.07 31.98 -0.02
CA LYS A 148 -4.76 32.46 -1.23
C LYS A 148 -4.71 31.44 -2.38
N TYR A 149 -3.61 30.71 -2.50
CA TYR A 149 -3.45 29.69 -3.53
C TYR A 149 -4.23 28.43 -3.17
N VAL A 150 -4.21 28.00 -1.91
CA VAL A 150 -4.94 26.80 -1.46
C VAL A 150 -6.46 27.02 -1.53
N ALA A 151 -6.97 28.18 -1.11
CA ALA A 151 -8.41 28.49 -1.19
C ALA A 151 -8.96 28.46 -2.62
N LYS A 152 -8.11 28.73 -3.63
CA LYS A 152 -8.47 28.62 -5.05
C LYS A 152 -8.67 27.17 -5.49
N PHE A 153 -7.99 26.21 -4.85
CA PHE A 153 -8.05 24.78 -5.18
C PHE A 153 -9.02 23.99 -4.30
N THR A 154 -9.22 24.38 -3.04
CA THR A 154 -10.09 23.65 -2.10
C THR A 154 -11.56 24.11 -2.15
N GLY A 155 -11.89 25.16 -2.91
CA GLY A 155 -13.26 25.63 -3.09
C GLY A 155 -13.90 26.25 -1.83
N ASN A 156 -13.24 26.17 -0.68
CA ASN A 156 -13.66 26.81 0.56
C ASN A 156 -13.38 28.32 0.48
N LYS A 157 -14.34 29.06 -0.06
CA LYS A 157 -14.52 30.48 0.27
C LYS A 157 -14.97 30.53 1.73
N THR A 158 -14.03 30.67 2.66
CA THR A 158 -14.39 31.09 4.02
C THR A 158 -15.03 32.47 3.91
N ALA A 159 -16.35 32.51 4.13
CA ALA A 159 -17.08 33.73 4.34
C ALA A 159 -16.50 34.40 5.59
N ASP A 160 -16.25 35.70 5.49
CA ASP A 160 -15.91 36.59 6.59
C ASP A 160 -14.44 36.59 7.04
N GLY A 161 -13.56 37.26 6.27
CA GLY A 161 -12.43 38.11 6.71
C GLY A 161 -11.35 37.59 7.67
N GLN A 162 -11.52 36.43 8.29
CA GLN A 162 -10.60 35.78 9.23
C GLN A 162 -9.97 34.62 8.47
N THR A 163 -8.98 34.96 7.65
CA THR A 163 -8.23 33.99 6.86
C THR A 163 -7.62 32.96 7.81
N ALA A 164 -7.85 31.69 7.47
CA ALA A 164 -7.54 30.53 8.27
C ALA A 164 -6.05 30.45 8.68
N ASP A 165 -5.74 30.92 9.89
CA ASP A 165 -4.49 30.59 10.61
C ASP A 165 -4.25 29.07 10.68
N THR A 166 -5.25 28.26 10.33
CA THR A 166 -5.23 26.81 10.27
C THR A 166 -4.07 26.25 9.43
N ILE A 167 -3.79 26.74 8.22
CA ILE A 167 -2.74 26.13 7.38
C ILE A 167 -1.35 26.49 7.89
N ALA A 168 -1.11 27.77 8.19
CA ALA A 168 0.17 28.21 8.78
C ALA A 168 0.45 27.47 10.10
N ASN A 169 -0.56 27.32 10.95
CA ASN A 169 -0.42 26.59 12.21
C ASN A 169 -0.15 25.09 11.99
N VAL A 170 -0.88 24.44 11.07
CA VAL A 170 -0.66 23.02 10.72
C VAL A 170 0.74 22.81 10.17
N LEU A 171 1.17 23.58 9.17
CA LEU A 171 2.52 23.45 8.58
C LEU A 171 3.62 23.69 9.61
N SER A 172 3.39 24.61 10.54
CA SER A 172 4.35 24.90 11.61
C SER A 172 4.43 23.76 12.63
N TYR A 173 3.31 23.13 12.98
CA TYR A 173 3.31 21.92 13.81
C TYR A 173 3.95 20.73 13.11
N VAL A 174 3.73 20.57 11.81
CA VAL A 174 4.43 19.54 11.02
C VAL A 174 5.93 19.78 11.08
N ALA A 175 6.40 21.01 10.86
CA ALA A 175 7.81 21.36 10.97
C ALA A 175 8.37 21.12 12.40
N TYR A 176 7.59 21.46 13.43
CA TYR A 176 7.93 21.12 14.82
C TYR A 176 8.18 19.63 14.99
N ILE A 177 7.25 18.78 14.53
CA ILE A 177 7.33 17.32 14.66
C ILE A 177 8.52 16.76 13.87
N VAL A 178 8.72 17.23 12.63
CA VAL A 178 9.81 16.80 11.75
C VAL A 178 11.18 17.09 12.36
N VAL A 179 11.35 18.20 13.08
CA VAL A 179 12.61 18.52 13.77
C VAL A 179 12.71 17.84 15.14
N PHE A 180 11.61 17.77 15.88
CA PHE A 180 11.58 17.22 17.23
C PHE A 180 11.85 15.72 17.25
N ILE A 181 11.20 14.94 16.38
CA ILE A 181 11.33 13.47 16.35
C ILE A 181 12.80 13.00 16.24
N PRO A 182 13.61 13.47 15.27
CA PRO A 182 15.02 13.06 15.17
C PRO A 182 15.80 13.31 16.46
N ILE A 183 15.62 14.48 17.09
CA ILE A 183 16.36 14.83 18.32
C ILE A 183 15.83 14.02 19.52
N ALA A 184 14.53 13.78 19.59
CA ALA A 184 13.91 12.93 20.61
C ALA A 184 14.41 11.48 20.50
N VAL A 185 14.63 10.99 19.29
CA VAL A 185 15.24 9.68 19.05
C VAL A 185 16.67 9.61 19.58
N VAL A 186 17.49 10.66 19.40
CA VAL A 186 18.84 10.72 20.01
C VAL A 186 18.76 10.66 21.54
N ALA A 187 17.74 11.26 22.15
CA ALA A 187 17.50 11.13 23.59
C ALA A 187 17.13 9.69 23.98
N LEU A 188 16.28 9.01 23.21
CA LEU A 188 15.90 7.60 23.44
C LEU A 188 17.09 6.64 23.28
N GLU A 189 17.98 6.90 22.32
CA GLU A 189 19.23 6.16 22.16
C GLU A 189 20.15 6.38 23.36
N THR A 190 20.26 7.63 23.82
CA THR A 190 21.02 7.97 25.03
C THR A 190 20.48 7.24 26.26
N LEU A 191 19.15 7.06 26.38
CA LEU A 191 18.52 6.25 27.44
C LEU A 191 18.86 4.75 27.39
N GLY A 192 19.53 4.28 26.32
CA GLY A 192 19.81 2.86 26.12
C GLY A 192 18.59 2.07 25.62
N ILE A 193 17.56 2.74 25.10
CA ILE A 193 16.33 2.11 24.58
C ILE A 193 16.46 1.88 23.06
N SER A 194 17.61 1.33 22.63
CA SER A 194 17.96 1.20 21.20
C SER A 194 17.00 0.30 20.42
N SER A 195 16.39 -0.69 21.09
CA SER A 195 15.40 -1.61 20.48
C SER A 195 14.13 -0.90 19.99
N ILE A 196 13.77 0.25 20.57
CA ILE A 196 12.62 1.05 20.16
C ILE A 196 13.04 2.19 19.24
N ALA A 197 14.22 2.78 19.46
CA ALA A 197 14.73 3.88 18.66
C ALA A 197 15.01 3.45 17.20
N THR A 198 15.57 2.25 17.01
CA THR A 198 16.04 1.81 15.68
C THR A 198 14.93 1.71 14.62
N PRO A 199 13.77 1.07 14.88
CA PRO A 199 12.66 1.08 13.92
C PRO A 199 12.15 2.48 13.59
N ILE A 200 12.11 3.40 14.56
CA ILE A 200 11.65 4.79 14.37
C ILE A 200 12.61 5.54 13.44
N ILE A 201 13.93 5.36 13.60
CA ILE A 201 14.95 5.92 12.71
C ILE A 201 14.75 5.39 11.28
N GLY A 202 14.48 4.09 11.13
CA GLY A 202 14.24 3.48 9.83
C GLY A 202 13.07 4.12 9.07
N VAL A 203 11.95 4.37 9.76
CA VAL A 203 10.80 5.06 9.17
C VAL A 203 11.14 6.51 8.82
N LEU A 204 11.81 7.24 9.71
CA LEU A 204 12.21 8.63 9.47
C LEU A 204 13.13 8.75 8.25
N ASN A 205 14.14 7.88 8.15
CA ASN A 205 15.06 7.82 7.02
C ASN A 205 14.32 7.46 5.72
N SER A 206 13.34 6.56 5.79
CA SER A 206 12.51 6.21 4.63
C SER A 206 11.67 7.40 4.16
N VAL A 207 11.07 8.16 5.08
CA VAL A 207 10.31 9.37 4.76
C VAL A 207 11.22 10.45 4.17
N ALA A 208 12.39 10.68 4.77
CA ALA A 208 13.36 11.66 4.27
C ALA A 208 13.86 11.30 2.86
N ALA A 209 14.16 10.01 2.62
CA ALA A 209 14.57 9.51 1.32
C ALA A 209 13.44 9.55 0.26
N ALA A 210 12.18 9.52 0.69
CA ALA A 210 11.03 9.65 -0.20
C ALA A 210 10.85 11.07 -0.74
N ILE A 211 11.31 12.12 -0.02
CA ILE A 211 11.09 13.53 -0.44
C ILE A 211 11.66 13.82 -1.84
N PRO A 212 12.94 13.49 -2.16
CA PRO A 212 13.46 13.66 -3.52
C PRO A 212 12.68 12.86 -4.57
N ASN A 213 12.35 11.60 -4.26
CA ASN A 213 11.66 10.71 -5.18
C ASN A 213 10.23 11.18 -5.48
N ILE A 214 9.52 11.72 -4.49
CA ILE A 214 8.19 12.33 -4.66
C ILE A 214 8.28 13.50 -5.63
N LEU A 215 9.30 14.34 -5.50
CA LEU A 215 9.52 15.46 -6.41
C LEU A 215 9.71 14.99 -7.86
N VAL A 216 10.57 13.99 -8.08
CA VAL A 216 10.81 13.39 -9.39
C VAL A 216 9.53 12.75 -9.94
N ALA A 217 8.79 12.00 -9.13
CA ALA A 217 7.55 11.36 -9.52
C ALA A 217 6.47 12.39 -9.94
N VAL A 218 6.33 13.48 -9.21
CA VAL A 218 5.38 14.57 -9.54
C VAL A 218 5.76 15.23 -10.88
N ILE A 219 7.04 15.51 -11.09
CA ILE A 219 7.54 16.05 -12.36
C ILE A 219 7.26 15.07 -13.49
N LEU A 220 7.56 13.79 -13.28
CA LEU A 220 7.38 12.72 -14.27
C LEU A 220 5.89 12.54 -14.64
N LEU A 221 4.98 12.59 -13.67
CA LEU A 221 3.54 12.58 -13.93
C LEU A 221 3.11 13.80 -14.73
N GLY A 222 3.54 15.00 -14.34
CA GLY A 222 3.17 16.24 -15.03
C GLY A 222 3.61 16.23 -16.49
N VAL A 223 4.86 15.87 -16.75
CA VAL A 223 5.41 15.73 -18.11
C VAL A 223 4.73 14.59 -18.86
N GLY A 224 4.53 13.45 -18.20
CA GLY A 224 3.91 12.26 -18.77
C GLY A 224 2.49 12.49 -19.26
N PHE A 225 1.64 13.15 -18.46
CA PHE A 225 0.28 13.50 -18.87
C PHE A 225 0.27 14.51 -20.03
N ALA A 226 1.20 15.47 -20.05
CA ALA A 226 1.33 16.39 -21.16
C ALA A 226 1.67 15.64 -22.46
N ILE A 227 2.66 14.73 -22.41
CA ILE A 227 3.05 13.88 -23.53
C ILE A 227 1.90 12.98 -23.98
N ALA A 228 1.22 12.33 -23.04
CA ALA A 228 0.07 11.46 -23.30
C ALA A 228 -1.04 12.19 -24.06
N LYS A 229 -1.36 13.42 -23.64
CA LYS A 229 -2.36 14.26 -24.31
C LYS A 229 -1.92 14.63 -25.73
N VAL A 230 -0.69 15.10 -25.90
CA VAL A 230 -0.15 15.49 -27.22
C VAL A 230 -0.15 14.31 -28.18
N ILE A 231 0.30 13.13 -27.74
CA ILE A 231 0.33 11.94 -28.58
C ILE A 231 -1.08 11.44 -28.89
N GLY A 232 -1.99 11.45 -27.93
CA GLY A 232 -3.39 11.09 -28.15
C GLY A 232 -4.08 11.99 -29.18
N GLU A 233 -3.90 13.30 -29.05
CA GLU A 233 -4.41 14.28 -30.02
C GLU A 233 -3.78 14.11 -31.40
N LEU A 234 -2.46 13.84 -31.47
CA LEU A 234 -1.78 13.55 -32.72
C LEU A 234 -2.38 12.31 -33.40
N VAL A 235 -2.53 11.21 -32.68
CA VAL A 235 -3.13 9.96 -33.20
C VAL A 235 -4.57 10.19 -33.64
N GLN A 236 -5.37 10.92 -32.85
CA GLN A 236 -6.73 11.29 -33.21
C GLN A 236 -6.76 12.07 -34.53
N ASN A 237 -5.92 13.09 -34.67
CA ASN A 237 -5.89 13.94 -35.86
C ASN A 237 -5.44 13.18 -37.11
N LEU A 238 -4.42 12.32 -36.97
CA LEU A 238 -3.97 11.45 -38.07
C LEU A 238 -5.08 10.49 -38.51
N LEU A 239 -5.78 9.86 -37.55
CA LEU A 239 -6.89 8.95 -37.84
C LEU A 239 -8.14 9.65 -38.36
N ALA A 240 -8.40 10.90 -37.95
CA ALA A 240 -9.49 11.69 -38.50
C ALA A 240 -9.20 12.06 -39.97
N GLY A 241 -7.94 12.39 -40.27
CA GLY A 241 -7.47 12.71 -41.62
C GLY A 241 -7.58 11.56 -42.63
N THR A 242 -7.57 10.29 -42.19
CA THR A 242 -7.75 9.14 -43.09
C THR A 242 -9.21 8.91 -43.52
N GLY A 243 -10.16 9.65 -42.95
CA GLY A 243 -11.58 9.44 -43.21
C GLY A 243 -12.17 8.21 -42.51
N LEU A 244 -11.49 7.65 -41.51
CA LEU A 244 -11.95 6.48 -40.75
C LEU A 244 -13.34 6.70 -40.12
N ASN A 245 -13.59 7.90 -39.59
CA ASN A 245 -14.91 8.28 -39.05
C ASN A 245 -16.02 8.15 -40.10
N ASN A 246 -15.75 8.56 -41.34
CA ASN A 246 -16.73 8.51 -42.42
C ASN A 246 -17.01 7.07 -42.87
N LEU A 247 -15.96 6.24 -42.96
CA LEU A 247 -16.11 4.81 -43.27
C LEU A 247 -16.93 4.09 -42.20
N PHE A 248 -16.66 4.36 -40.92
CA PHE A 248 -17.38 3.74 -39.82
C PHE A 248 -18.85 4.18 -39.75
N ASN A 249 -19.11 5.48 -39.89
CA ASN A 249 -20.48 6.02 -39.83
C ASN A 249 -21.33 5.65 -41.06
N ARG A 250 -20.70 5.44 -42.23
CA ARG A 250 -21.41 4.95 -43.43
C ARG A 250 -21.91 3.52 -43.28
N GLU A 251 -21.19 2.68 -42.53
CA GLU A 251 -21.50 1.26 -42.35
C GLU A 251 -22.31 0.96 -41.09
N THR A 252 -22.33 1.86 -40.10
CA THR A 252 -23.16 1.71 -38.88
C THR A 252 -24.62 2.15 -39.08
N GLY A 253 -24.89 2.97 -40.10
CA GLY A 253 -26.21 3.58 -40.30
C GLY A 253 -26.47 4.66 -39.25
N ALA A 254 -26.85 5.86 -39.70
CA ALA A 254 -26.97 7.10 -38.92
C ALA A 254 -27.98 7.10 -37.75
N THR A 255 -28.46 5.93 -37.30
CA THR A 255 -29.48 5.80 -36.24
C THR A 255 -28.88 5.76 -34.83
N THR A 256 -27.57 5.53 -34.70
CA THR A 256 -26.85 5.66 -33.43
C THR A 256 -25.90 6.85 -33.50
N LYS A 257 -25.91 7.68 -32.45
CA LYS A 257 -25.10 8.90 -32.23
C LYS A 257 -23.72 8.81 -32.93
N ASN A 258 -23.39 9.77 -33.81
CA ASN A 258 -22.11 9.83 -34.53
C ASN A 258 -20.93 9.46 -33.61
N ILE A 259 -20.33 8.29 -33.84
CA ILE A 259 -19.21 7.81 -33.05
C ILE A 259 -17.93 8.26 -33.75
N ASN A 260 -17.16 9.13 -33.09
CA ASN A 260 -15.83 9.51 -33.56
C ASN A 260 -14.82 8.43 -33.16
N VAL A 261 -14.66 7.42 -34.01
CA VAL A 261 -13.70 6.32 -33.76
C VAL A 261 -12.29 6.85 -33.58
N SER A 262 -11.90 7.87 -34.34
CA SER A 262 -10.59 8.52 -34.20
C SER A 262 -10.38 9.14 -32.81
N GLU A 263 -11.43 9.69 -32.19
CA GLU A 263 -11.40 10.26 -30.84
C GLU A 263 -11.25 9.17 -29.78
N ILE A 264 -12.00 8.08 -29.90
CA ILE A 264 -11.89 6.92 -29.00
C ILE A 264 -10.47 6.34 -29.05
N ILE A 265 -9.93 6.10 -30.25
CA ILE A 265 -8.58 5.54 -30.38
C ILE A 265 -7.52 6.51 -29.82
N GLY A 266 -7.63 7.81 -30.11
CA GLY A 266 -6.73 8.82 -29.54
C GLY A 266 -6.79 8.86 -28.02
N GLN A 267 -8.00 8.79 -27.43
CA GLN A 267 -8.19 8.73 -25.99
C GLN A 267 -7.61 7.45 -25.38
N VAL A 268 -7.81 6.30 -26.02
CA VAL A 268 -7.22 5.02 -25.58
C VAL A 268 -5.70 5.11 -25.57
N VAL A 269 -5.08 5.64 -26.63
CA VAL A 269 -3.62 5.84 -26.70
C VAL A 269 -3.14 6.81 -25.60
N ALA A 270 -3.84 7.93 -25.38
CA ALA A 270 -3.51 8.85 -24.31
C ALA A 270 -3.57 8.17 -22.93
N VAL A 271 -4.62 7.40 -22.65
CA VAL A 271 -4.76 6.67 -21.38
C VAL A 271 -3.65 5.64 -21.20
N VAL A 272 -3.31 4.90 -22.26
CA VAL A 272 -2.20 3.92 -22.24
C VAL A 272 -0.88 4.61 -21.90
N ILE A 273 -0.53 5.68 -22.61
CA ILE A 273 0.72 6.43 -22.37
C ILE A 273 0.72 7.06 -20.98
N GLY A 274 -0.39 7.66 -20.56
CA GLY A 274 -0.54 8.22 -19.22
C GLY A 274 -0.36 7.16 -18.13
N LEU A 275 -0.85 5.94 -18.37
CA LEU A 275 -0.64 4.82 -17.47
C LEU A 275 0.84 4.41 -17.39
N PHE A 276 1.56 4.34 -18.52
CA PHE A 276 3.01 4.09 -18.52
C PHE A 276 3.77 5.07 -17.63
N PHE A 277 3.51 6.38 -17.79
CA PHE A 277 4.12 7.40 -16.93
C PHE A 277 3.68 7.29 -15.47
N THR A 278 2.44 6.86 -15.22
CA THR A 278 1.96 6.63 -13.85
C THR A 278 2.71 5.50 -13.17
N VAL A 279 2.93 4.37 -13.86
CA VAL A 279 3.69 3.24 -13.33
C VAL A 279 5.16 3.62 -13.14
N GLU A 280 5.75 4.37 -14.06
CA GLU A 280 7.13 4.85 -13.91
C GLU A 280 7.26 5.81 -12.70
N ALA A 281 6.26 6.67 -12.46
CA ALA A 281 6.24 7.52 -11.27
C ALA A 281 6.15 6.70 -9.98
N LEU A 282 5.35 5.63 -9.97
CA LEU A 282 5.27 4.68 -8.84
C LEU A 282 6.59 3.92 -8.63
N ASN A 283 7.29 3.58 -9.72
CA ASN A 283 8.61 2.96 -9.70
C ASN A 283 9.65 3.89 -9.04
N VAL A 284 9.67 5.17 -9.41
CA VAL A 284 10.51 6.20 -8.78
C VAL A 284 10.24 6.34 -7.28
N LEU A 285 8.97 6.24 -6.86
CA LEU A 285 8.60 6.25 -5.44
C LEU A 285 9.05 4.99 -4.69
N ASN A 286 9.58 3.98 -5.38
CA ASN A 286 10.03 2.70 -4.85
C ASN A 286 8.92 1.93 -4.09
N LEU A 287 7.68 2.07 -4.57
CA LEU A 287 6.52 1.39 -4.01
C LEU A 287 6.37 0.01 -4.66
N ALA A 288 7.18 -0.96 -4.22
CA ALA A 288 7.33 -2.27 -4.86
C ALA A 288 6.00 -2.97 -5.21
N ILE A 289 5.02 -2.95 -4.30
CA ILE A 289 3.71 -3.58 -4.52
C ILE A 289 2.95 -2.86 -5.64
N LEU A 290 2.93 -1.53 -5.61
CA LEU A 290 2.24 -0.72 -6.60
C LEU A 290 2.91 -0.80 -7.98
N ASN A 291 4.24 -0.94 -8.01
CA ASN A 291 5.00 -1.18 -9.25
C ASN A 291 4.62 -2.53 -9.87
N THR A 292 4.56 -3.61 -9.09
CA THR A 292 4.15 -4.93 -9.57
C THR A 292 2.74 -4.91 -10.16
N VAL A 293 1.79 -4.26 -9.48
CA VAL A 293 0.42 -4.11 -9.98
C VAL A 293 0.39 -3.27 -11.25
N GLY A 294 1.11 -2.15 -11.27
CA GLY A 294 1.22 -1.30 -12.45
C GLY A 294 1.79 -2.02 -13.67
N ALA A 295 2.88 -2.76 -13.50
CA ALA A 295 3.50 -3.57 -14.54
C ALA A 295 2.56 -4.67 -15.05
N ALA A 296 1.80 -5.31 -14.16
CA ALA A 296 0.79 -6.30 -14.56
C ALA A 296 -0.33 -5.68 -15.40
N ILE A 297 -0.80 -4.48 -15.06
CA ILE A 297 -1.80 -3.76 -15.87
C ILE A 297 -1.22 -3.39 -17.24
N ILE A 298 0.02 -2.90 -17.30
CA ILE A 298 0.72 -2.61 -18.56
C ILE A 298 0.84 -3.86 -19.43
N ALA A 299 1.24 -4.99 -18.84
CA ALA A 299 1.34 -6.26 -19.56
C ALA A 299 -0.01 -6.76 -20.11
N TYR A 300 -1.12 -6.36 -19.47
CA TYR A 300 -2.47 -6.71 -19.90
C TYR A 300 -2.99 -5.79 -21.02
N LEU A 301 -2.52 -4.54 -21.12
CA LEU A 301 -2.99 -3.57 -22.12
C LEU A 301 -2.89 -4.03 -23.58
N PRO A 302 -1.78 -4.65 -24.05
CA PRO A 302 -1.69 -5.18 -25.41
C PRO A 302 -2.84 -6.12 -25.75
N ASN A 303 -3.22 -7.01 -24.83
CA ASN A 303 -4.33 -7.95 -25.02
C ASN A 303 -5.67 -7.22 -25.14
N VAL A 304 -5.90 -6.19 -24.31
CA VAL A 304 -7.11 -5.35 -24.39
C VAL A 304 -7.20 -4.65 -25.74
N LEU A 305 -6.09 -4.08 -26.23
CA LEU A 305 -6.06 -3.41 -27.53
C LEU A 305 -6.37 -4.37 -28.67
N ILE A 306 -5.75 -5.56 -28.66
CA ILE A 306 -5.98 -6.58 -29.69
C ILE A 306 -7.44 -7.06 -29.63
N ALA A 307 -8.01 -7.27 -28.44
CA ALA A 307 -9.41 -7.66 -28.28
C ALA A 307 -10.37 -6.61 -28.85
N LEU A 308 -10.11 -5.32 -28.62
CA LEU A 308 -10.90 -4.22 -29.21
C LEU A 308 -10.79 -4.20 -30.74
N ILE A 309 -9.60 -4.45 -31.30
CA ILE A 309 -9.40 -4.55 -32.74
C ILE A 309 -10.19 -5.73 -33.31
N ILE A 310 -10.13 -6.91 -32.67
CA ILE A 310 -10.88 -8.11 -33.08
C ILE A 310 -12.38 -7.85 -33.08
N LEU A 311 -12.93 -7.23 -32.02
CA LEU A 311 -14.34 -6.85 -31.95
C LEU A 311 -14.72 -5.88 -33.08
N GLY A 312 -13.89 -4.85 -33.31
CA GLY A 312 -14.11 -3.87 -34.37
C GLY A 312 -14.13 -4.51 -35.75
N LEU A 313 -13.14 -5.35 -36.06
CA LEU A 313 -13.05 -6.10 -37.31
C LEU A 313 -14.20 -7.10 -37.48
N GLY A 314 -14.64 -7.76 -36.41
CA GLY A 314 -15.76 -8.68 -36.44
C GLY A 314 -17.09 -8.00 -36.78
N ILE A 315 -17.39 -6.89 -36.11
CA ILE A 315 -18.61 -6.12 -36.36
C ILE A 315 -18.59 -5.53 -37.78
N PHE A 316 -17.46 -4.93 -38.19
CA PHE A 316 -17.31 -4.34 -39.52
C PHE A 316 -17.34 -5.41 -40.62
N GLY A 317 -16.49 -6.44 -40.50
CA GLY A 317 -16.40 -7.54 -41.45
C GLY A 317 -17.71 -8.31 -41.57
N GLY A 318 -18.40 -8.55 -40.45
CA GLY A 318 -19.72 -9.19 -40.47
C GLY A 318 -20.75 -8.41 -41.26
N ARG A 319 -20.76 -7.09 -41.14
CA ARG A 319 -21.65 -6.22 -41.93
C ARG A 319 -21.29 -6.23 -43.40
N PHE A 320 -20.01 -6.01 -43.73
CA PHE A 320 -19.52 -6.02 -45.10
C PHE A 320 -19.87 -7.33 -45.82
N VAL A 321 -19.52 -8.47 -45.23
CA VAL A 321 -19.81 -9.80 -45.80
C VAL A 321 -21.32 -10.07 -45.82
N GLY A 322 -22.04 -9.72 -44.76
CA GLY A 322 -23.49 -9.89 -44.71
C GLY A 322 -24.23 -9.08 -45.77
N ASP A 323 -23.77 -7.87 -46.09
CA ASP A 323 -24.37 -7.03 -47.13
C ASP A 323 -24.03 -7.51 -48.55
N LEU A 324 -22.82 -8.04 -48.76
CA LEU A 324 -22.46 -8.74 -50.00
C LEU A 324 -23.37 -9.94 -50.24
N VAL A 325 -23.56 -10.78 -49.21
CA VAL A 325 -24.42 -11.96 -49.28
C VAL A 325 -25.87 -11.57 -49.50
N ASN A 326 -26.37 -10.54 -48.81
CA ASN A 326 -27.73 -10.05 -49.01
C ASN A 326 -27.97 -9.56 -50.46
N LYS A 327 -26.99 -8.85 -51.06
CA LYS A 327 -27.07 -8.42 -52.46
C LYS A 327 -27.04 -9.60 -53.44
N ALA A 328 -26.19 -10.59 -53.20
CA ALA A 328 -26.05 -11.75 -54.07
C ALA A 328 -27.26 -12.68 -54.01
N THR A 329 -27.81 -12.92 -52.82
CA THR A 329 -28.91 -13.87 -52.60
C THR A 329 -30.30 -13.21 -52.64
N GLN A 330 -30.38 -11.88 -52.61
CA GLN A 330 -31.62 -11.10 -52.44
C GLN A 330 -32.42 -11.47 -51.18
N SER A 331 -31.77 -12.10 -50.19
CA SER A 331 -32.40 -12.56 -48.94
C SER A 331 -31.81 -11.87 -47.73
N LYS A 332 -32.63 -11.01 -47.10
CA LYS A 332 -32.26 -10.28 -45.87
C LYS A 332 -31.93 -11.21 -44.71
N TRP A 333 -32.55 -12.38 -44.65
CA TRP A 333 -32.35 -13.35 -43.58
C TRP A 333 -30.96 -13.98 -43.62
N VAL A 334 -30.47 -14.36 -44.80
CA VAL A 334 -29.13 -14.94 -44.95
C VAL A 334 -28.06 -13.93 -44.57
N GLY A 335 -28.20 -12.68 -45.03
CA GLY A 335 -27.29 -11.59 -44.65
C GLY A 335 -27.26 -11.34 -43.13
N ALA A 336 -28.42 -11.42 -42.45
CA ALA A 336 -28.50 -11.26 -41.00
C ALA A 336 -27.80 -12.39 -40.23
N ILE A 337 -27.91 -13.64 -40.71
CA ILE A 337 -27.21 -14.79 -40.12
C ILE A 337 -25.69 -14.59 -40.21
N ILE A 338 -25.18 -14.20 -41.38
CA ILE A 338 -23.74 -13.97 -41.57
C ILE A 338 -23.23 -12.85 -40.65
N LYS A 339 -23.98 -11.74 -40.53
CA LYS A 339 -23.65 -10.67 -39.57
C LYS A 339 -23.57 -11.21 -38.14
N GLY A 340 -24.56 -11.99 -37.73
CA GLY A 340 -24.60 -12.60 -36.40
C GLY A 340 -23.40 -13.53 -36.14
N VAL A 341 -23.04 -14.36 -37.12
CA VAL A 341 -21.90 -15.28 -37.03
C VAL A 341 -20.60 -14.51 -36.78
N PHE A 342 -20.28 -13.51 -37.58
CA PHE A 342 -19.06 -12.73 -37.41
C PHE A 342 -18.99 -12.02 -36.06
N VAL A 343 -20.11 -11.45 -35.59
CA VAL A 343 -20.18 -10.81 -34.27
C VAL A 343 -19.91 -11.85 -33.17
N VAL A 344 -20.59 -13.00 -33.19
CA VAL A 344 -20.38 -14.08 -32.22
C VAL A 344 -18.90 -14.51 -32.21
N PHE A 345 -18.34 -14.81 -33.37
CA PHE A 345 -16.93 -15.21 -33.50
C PHE A 345 -15.98 -14.16 -32.91
N SER A 346 -16.21 -12.88 -33.21
CA SER A 346 -15.36 -11.81 -32.69
C SER A 346 -15.46 -11.65 -31.18
N VAL A 347 -16.64 -11.88 -30.59
CA VAL A 347 -16.81 -11.85 -29.14
C VAL A 347 -16.05 -12.99 -28.50
N PHE A 348 -16.19 -14.23 -29.00
CA PHE A 348 -15.43 -15.38 -28.48
C PHE A 348 -13.92 -15.17 -28.60
N MET A 349 -13.46 -14.69 -29.76
CA MET A 349 -12.03 -14.46 -30.01
C MET A 349 -11.47 -13.30 -29.18
N ALA A 350 -12.26 -12.26 -28.92
CA ALA A 350 -11.88 -11.19 -28.01
C ALA A 350 -11.81 -11.65 -26.56
N LEU A 351 -12.73 -12.51 -26.11
CA LEU A 351 -12.70 -13.10 -24.76
C LEU A 351 -11.45 -13.98 -24.56
N ASP A 352 -11.08 -14.77 -25.57
CA ASP A 352 -9.86 -15.58 -25.56
C ASP A 352 -8.61 -14.68 -25.50
N GLN A 353 -8.55 -13.60 -26.30
CA GLN A 353 -7.45 -12.63 -26.25
C GLN A 353 -7.31 -11.95 -24.89
N LEU A 354 -8.44 -11.63 -24.23
CA LEU A 354 -8.48 -11.07 -22.88
C LEU A 354 -8.05 -12.06 -21.79
N ASN A 355 -7.72 -13.30 -22.15
CA ASN A 355 -7.45 -14.40 -21.24
C ASN A 355 -8.62 -14.68 -20.28
N PHE A 356 -9.85 -14.38 -20.69
CA PHE A 356 -11.04 -14.56 -19.86
C PHE A 356 -11.49 -16.02 -19.91
N ALA A 357 -10.99 -16.82 -18.97
CA ALA A 357 -11.35 -18.23 -18.84
C ALA A 357 -11.28 -18.99 -20.18
N ASN A 358 -10.14 -18.90 -20.89
CA ASN A 358 -9.95 -19.38 -22.26
C ASN A 358 -10.46 -20.80 -22.47
N ASN A 359 -10.21 -21.70 -21.51
CA ASN A 359 -10.71 -23.07 -21.60
C ASN A 359 -12.25 -23.14 -21.65
N ILE A 360 -12.94 -22.35 -20.83
CA ILE A 360 -14.41 -22.29 -20.81
C ILE A 360 -14.92 -21.68 -22.12
N VAL A 361 -14.32 -20.58 -22.57
CA VAL A 361 -14.70 -19.88 -23.81
C VAL A 361 -14.49 -20.79 -25.03
N ASN A 362 -13.33 -21.44 -25.13
CA ASN A 362 -12.98 -22.35 -26.22
C ASN A 362 -13.87 -23.60 -26.23
N MET A 363 -14.18 -24.17 -25.07
CA MET A 363 -15.14 -25.28 -24.96
C MET A 363 -16.54 -24.84 -25.37
N ALA A 364 -17.02 -23.68 -24.91
CA ALA A 364 -18.33 -23.17 -25.29
C ALA A 364 -18.43 -22.92 -26.80
N PHE A 365 -17.39 -22.33 -27.40
CA PHE A 365 -17.31 -22.16 -28.84
C PHE A 365 -17.32 -23.51 -29.59
N LEU A 366 -16.51 -24.48 -29.14
CA LEU A 366 -16.47 -25.83 -29.71
C LEU A 366 -17.83 -26.53 -29.61
N PHE A 367 -18.55 -26.39 -28.49
CA PHE A 367 -19.88 -26.96 -28.35
C PHE A 367 -20.93 -26.28 -29.21
N ILE A 368 -20.87 -24.96 -29.38
CA ILE A 368 -21.79 -24.23 -30.27
C ILE A 368 -21.56 -24.66 -31.72
N ILE A 369 -20.32 -24.58 -32.20
CA ILE A 369 -19.98 -24.94 -33.59
C ILE A 369 -20.14 -26.43 -33.83
N GLY A 370 -19.73 -27.27 -32.88
CA GLY A 370 -19.92 -28.72 -32.93
C GLY A 370 -21.40 -29.11 -32.94
N GLY A 371 -22.21 -28.51 -32.07
CA GLY A 371 -23.66 -28.72 -32.03
C GLY A 371 -24.35 -28.28 -33.32
N LEU A 372 -24.00 -27.11 -33.85
CA LEU A 372 -24.48 -26.65 -35.16
C LEU A 372 -24.06 -27.59 -36.28
N SER A 373 -22.81 -28.07 -36.28
CA SER A 373 -22.31 -29.01 -37.28
C SER A 373 -23.08 -30.32 -37.26
N VAL A 374 -23.38 -30.87 -36.07
CA VAL A 374 -24.21 -32.06 -35.91
C VAL A 374 -25.65 -31.81 -36.36
N ALA A 375 -26.24 -30.67 -35.99
CA ALA A 375 -27.59 -30.31 -36.41
C ALA A 375 -27.69 -30.22 -37.94
N PHE A 376 -26.72 -29.55 -38.60
CA PHE A 376 -26.64 -29.48 -40.06
C PHE A 376 -26.45 -30.86 -40.69
N ALA A 377 -25.55 -31.68 -40.17
CA ALA A 377 -25.32 -33.04 -40.66
C ALA A 377 -26.60 -33.89 -40.59
N LEU A 378 -27.37 -33.78 -39.51
CA LEU A 378 -28.65 -34.47 -39.35
C LEU A 378 -29.73 -33.90 -40.28
N SER A 379 -29.87 -32.57 -40.37
CA SER A 379 -30.86 -31.93 -41.24
C SER A 379 -30.65 -32.27 -42.72
N PHE A 380 -29.40 -32.24 -43.21
CA PHE A 380 -29.08 -32.63 -44.59
C PHE A 380 -29.09 -34.14 -44.79
N GLY A 381 -28.55 -34.91 -43.85
CA GLY A 381 -28.48 -36.37 -43.96
C GLY A 381 -29.85 -37.05 -43.94
N LEU A 382 -30.71 -36.67 -43.00
CA LEU A 382 -32.07 -37.21 -42.90
C LEU A 382 -33.02 -36.55 -43.91
N GLY A 383 -32.95 -35.22 -44.07
CA GLY A 383 -33.85 -34.48 -44.98
C GLY A 383 -33.51 -34.62 -46.46
N GLY A 384 -32.25 -34.89 -46.82
CA GLY A 384 -31.79 -35.03 -48.20
C GLY A 384 -31.91 -36.45 -48.77
N ARG A 385 -32.32 -37.43 -47.95
CA ARG A 385 -32.39 -38.85 -48.34
C ARG A 385 -33.24 -39.08 -49.59
N ASP A 386 -34.44 -38.51 -49.64
CA ASP A 386 -35.36 -38.69 -50.78
C ASP A 386 -34.85 -38.01 -52.05
N PHE A 387 -34.18 -36.86 -51.91
CA PHE A 387 -33.55 -36.17 -53.03
C PHE A 387 -32.39 -36.98 -53.61
N ALA A 388 -31.50 -37.50 -52.74
CA ALA A 388 -30.42 -38.37 -53.15
C ALA A 388 -30.94 -39.62 -53.87
N LYS A 389 -31.98 -40.26 -53.33
CA LYS A 389 -32.65 -41.40 -53.95
C LYS A 389 -33.14 -41.09 -55.37
N LYS A 390 -33.88 -39.97 -55.55
CA LYS A 390 -34.39 -39.57 -56.88
C LYS A 390 -33.28 -39.26 -57.88
N GLN A 391 -32.16 -38.69 -57.45
CA GLN A 391 -31.06 -38.39 -58.36
C GLN A 391 -30.27 -39.64 -58.75
N LEU A 392 -30.11 -40.61 -57.84
CA LEU A 392 -29.56 -41.93 -58.18
C LEU A 392 -30.48 -42.66 -59.16
N GLU A 393 -31.79 -42.68 -58.93
CA GLU A 393 -32.77 -43.30 -59.85
C GLU A 393 -32.73 -42.68 -61.25
N LYS A 394 -32.59 -41.36 -61.37
CA LYS A 394 -32.42 -40.70 -62.67
C LYS A 394 -31.10 -41.07 -63.35
N LEU A 395 -30.04 -41.24 -62.56
CA LEU A 395 -28.73 -41.62 -63.07
C LEU A 395 -28.79 -43.06 -63.60
N ASP A 396 -29.37 -43.99 -62.83
CA ASP A 396 -29.59 -45.38 -63.23
C ASP A 396 -30.41 -45.45 -64.52
N LYS A 397 -31.51 -44.69 -64.60
CA LYS A 397 -32.36 -44.66 -65.80
C LYS A 397 -31.63 -44.12 -67.04
N LYS A 398 -30.75 -43.13 -66.86
CA LYS A 398 -29.96 -42.58 -67.96
C LYS A 398 -28.88 -43.56 -68.44
N ILE A 399 -28.28 -44.32 -67.52
CA ILE A 399 -27.35 -45.41 -67.83
C ILE A 399 -28.07 -46.54 -68.60
N GLU A 400 -29.29 -46.88 -68.21
CA GLU A 400 -30.13 -47.85 -68.94
C GLU A 400 -30.50 -47.38 -70.35
N GLU A 401 -30.85 -46.10 -70.54
CA GLU A 401 -31.14 -45.52 -71.86
C GLU A 401 -29.89 -45.50 -72.77
N GLU A 402 -28.71 -45.14 -72.25
CA GLU A 402 -27.45 -45.13 -73.01
C GLU A 402 -26.96 -46.56 -73.37
N SER A 403 -27.14 -47.53 -72.47
CA SER A 403 -26.82 -48.94 -72.73
C SER A 403 -27.79 -49.62 -73.71
N GLY A 404 -29.08 -49.25 -73.68
CA GLY A 404 -30.08 -49.70 -74.64
C GLY A 404 -29.90 -49.14 -76.05
N GLN A 405 -29.44 -47.89 -76.20
CA GLN A 405 -29.12 -47.30 -77.50
C GLN A 405 -27.88 -47.93 -78.17
N ASN A 406 -26.88 -48.34 -77.39
CA ASN A 406 -25.67 -48.95 -77.93
C ASN A 406 -25.89 -50.34 -78.54
N ASN A 407 -26.96 -51.05 -78.13
CA ASN A 407 -27.33 -52.34 -78.72
C ASN A 407 -28.07 -52.21 -80.07
N ASN A 408 -28.70 -51.07 -80.36
CA ASN A 408 -29.42 -50.85 -81.64
C ASN A 408 -28.53 -50.31 -82.77
N ASN A 409 -27.36 -49.75 -82.47
CA ASN A 409 -26.41 -49.23 -83.47
C ASN A 409 -25.42 -50.27 -84.02
N ASN A 410 -25.47 -51.53 -83.55
CA ASN A 410 -24.61 -52.64 -84.02
C ASN A 410 -25.32 -53.62 -84.98
N GLN A 411 -26.46 -53.25 -85.56
CA GLN A 411 -27.10 -54.00 -86.65
C GLN A 411 -27.06 -53.20 -87.97
N PHE A 412 -25.88 -53.13 -88.60
CA PHE A 412 -25.71 -52.96 -90.05
C PHE A 412 -24.43 -53.64 -90.52
#